data_AF-A0A8X8D6U6-F1
#
_entry.id   AF-A0A8X8D6U6-F1
#
_cell.length_a   1.000
_cell.length_b   1.000
_cell.length_c   1.000
_cell.angle_alpha   90.00
_cell.angle_beta   90.00
_cell.angle_gamma   90.00
#
_symmetry.space_group_name_H-M   'P 1'
#
loop_
_entity.id
_entity.type
_entity.pdbx_description
1 polymer ?
#
loop_
_entity_poly.entity_id
_entity_poly.type
_entity_poly.pdbx_seq_one_letter_code
_entity_poly.pdbx_strand_id
1 'polypeptide(L)'
;MISRGFKPDDITLVGVLSACSHGGLVAEGREYFQNMKRKYGIEPKNEHYACMIDLLGRVGLLEDAYELITKMPMEPSAAAWGALVHACRMHGNVEVAKIAAPRLLELDPEDSGIYVLLANIWANGRRWGDVKMARRMMRERRVKKIPGRSIVEVEGQFHEFLAGDESHPQSEGIYNALDQLFAMSKLEGLF
;
A
#
# COMPACT_ATOMS: atom_id res chain seq x y z
N MET A 1 16.87 11.98 -20.93
CA MET A 1 18.01 11.37 -20.22
C MET A 1 18.88 10.56 -21.17
N ILE A 2 18.41 9.42 -21.70
CA ILE A 2 19.17 8.54 -22.61
C ILE A 2 19.59 9.26 -23.90
N SER A 3 18.69 10.04 -24.50
CA SER A 3 18.99 10.86 -25.70
C SER A 3 20.09 11.91 -25.49
N ARG A 4 20.41 12.24 -24.23
CA ARG A 4 21.49 13.16 -23.84
C ARG A 4 22.73 12.42 -23.36
N GLY A 5 22.80 11.09 -23.53
CA GLY A 5 23.96 10.26 -23.18
C GLY A 5 24.03 9.82 -21.71
N PHE A 6 23.07 10.20 -20.86
CA PHE A 6 23.05 9.78 -19.46
C PHE A 6 22.52 8.35 -19.33
N LYS A 7 23.22 7.54 -18.53
CA LYS A 7 22.81 6.17 -18.19
C LYS A 7 21.87 6.20 -16.98
N PRO A 8 20.76 5.43 -16.99
CA PRO A 8 19.96 5.22 -15.80
C PRO A 8 20.82 4.59 -14.68
N ASP A 9 20.50 4.92 -13.44
CA ASP A 9 20.98 4.25 -12.23
C ASP A 9 19.84 3.51 -11.52
N ASP A 10 20.13 2.90 -10.36
CA ASP A 10 19.15 2.21 -9.53
C ASP A 10 17.93 3.11 -9.23
N ILE A 11 18.17 4.34 -8.79
CA ILE A 11 17.10 5.26 -8.36
C ILE A 11 16.21 5.64 -9.53
N THR A 12 16.81 5.89 -10.70
CA THR A 12 16.09 6.20 -11.92
C THR A 12 15.14 5.06 -12.30
N LEU A 13 15.59 3.82 -12.20
CA LEU A 13 14.79 2.64 -12.56
C LEU A 13 13.69 2.37 -11.54
N VAL A 14 13.91 2.61 -10.25
CA VAL A 14 12.82 2.63 -9.25
C VAL A 14 11.74 3.64 -9.65
N GLY A 15 12.12 4.86 -10.02
CA GLY A 15 11.18 5.90 -10.47
C GLY A 15 10.37 5.47 -11.69
N VAL A 16 11.02 4.87 -12.69
CA VAL A 16 10.35 4.35 -13.90
C VAL A 16 9.38 3.21 -13.55
N LEU A 17 9.81 2.23 -12.75
CA LEU A 17 8.96 1.09 -12.37
C LEU A 17 7.79 1.53 -11.48
N SER A 18 7.99 2.50 -10.59
CA SER A 18 6.92 3.11 -9.80
C SER A 18 5.90 3.82 -10.70
N ALA A 19 6.35 4.58 -11.71
CA ALA A 19 5.45 5.18 -12.69
C ALA A 19 4.66 4.12 -13.47
N CYS A 20 5.30 3.02 -13.88
CA CYS A 20 4.60 1.89 -14.49
C CYS A 20 3.55 1.30 -13.55
N SER A 21 3.89 1.11 -12.26
CA SER A 21 2.96 0.62 -11.23
C SER A 21 1.71 1.50 -11.12
N HIS A 22 1.88 2.81 -10.98
CA HIS A 22 0.77 3.75 -10.89
C HIS A 22 -0.06 3.81 -12.18
N GLY A 23 0.57 3.66 -13.34
CA GLY A 23 -0.10 3.65 -14.64
C GLY A 23 -0.69 2.29 -15.06
N GLY A 24 -0.45 1.21 -14.30
CA GLY A 24 -0.85 -0.15 -14.69
C GLY A 24 -0.13 -0.67 -15.95
N LEU A 25 1.05 -0.13 -16.27
CA LEU A 25 1.81 -0.42 -17.49
C LEU A 25 2.66 -1.70 -17.34
N VAL A 26 2.00 -2.85 -17.38
CA VAL A 26 2.63 -4.16 -17.10
C VAL A 26 3.70 -4.52 -18.12
N ALA A 27 3.44 -4.30 -19.41
CA ALA A 27 4.37 -4.68 -20.48
C ALA A 27 5.67 -3.88 -20.37
N GLU A 28 5.53 -2.55 -20.22
CA GLU A 28 6.63 -1.61 -20.05
C GLU A 28 7.39 -1.89 -18.75
N GLY A 29 6.69 -2.14 -17.64
CA GLY A 29 7.33 -2.49 -16.37
C GLY A 29 8.21 -3.73 -16.49
N ARG A 30 7.71 -4.79 -17.14
CA ARG A 30 8.50 -6.02 -17.40
C ARG A 30 9.69 -5.74 -18.33
N GLU A 31 9.49 -4.94 -19.38
CA GLU A 31 10.57 -4.56 -20.29
C GLU A 31 11.69 -3.82 -19.56
N TYR A 32 11.36 -2.77 -18.81
CA TYR A 32 12.33 -1.99 -18.06
C TYR A 32 13.05 -2.84 -17.02
N PHE A 33 12.32 -3.69 -16.30
CA PHE A 33 12.88 -4.59 -15.29
C PHE A 33 13.89 -5.59 -15.89
N GLN A 34 13.57 -6.19 -17.05
CA GLN A 34 14.49 -7.09 -17.75
C GLN A 34 15.73 -6.36 -18.32
N ASN A 35 15.52 -5.13 -18.79
CA ASN A 35 16.58 -4.31 -19.37
C ASN A 35 17.55 -3.76 -18.31
N MET A 36 17.20 -3.76 -17.02
CA MET A 36 18.12 -3.38 -15.94
C MET A 36 19.45 -4.12 -16.07
N LYS A 37 19.41 -5.45 -16.07
CA LYS A 37 20.61 -6.28 -16.19
C LYS A 37 21.14 -6.31 -17.61
N ARG A 38 20.27 -6.57 -18.60
CA ARG A 38 20.68 -6.81 -19.99
C ARG A 38 21.27 -5.59 -20.69
N LYS A 39 20.73 -4.40 -20.44
CA LYS A 39 21.07 -3.17 -21.16
C LYS A 39 21.84 -2.19 -20.29
N TYR A 40 21.53 -2.12 -19.00
CA TYR A 40 22.13 -1.13 -18.10
C TYR A 40 23.18 -1.73 -17.15
N GLY A 41 23.31 -3.06 -17.08
CA GLY A 41 24.25 -3.73 -16.18
C GLY A 41 23.91 -3.57 -14.70
N ILE A 42 22.65 -3.29 -14.39
CA ILE A 42 22.14 -3.06 -13.03
C ILE A 42 21.41 -4.31 -12.57
N GLU A 43 21.87 -4.90 -11.47
CA GLU A 43 21.17 -6.02 -10.84
C GLU A 43 19.93 -5.51 -10.08
N PRO A 44 18.74 -6.09 -10.30
CA PRO A 44 17.55 -5.70 -9.56
C PRO A 44 17.71 -5.89 -8.04
N LYS A 45 17.39 -4.85 -7.29
CA LYS A 45 17.39 -4.80 -5.81
C LYS A 45 15.98 -4.83 -5.24
N ASN A 46 15.87 -4.91 -3.92
CA ASN A 46 14.62 -5.02 -3.18
C ASN A 46 13.56 -3.98 -3.62
N GLU A 47 13.97 -2.73 -3.84
CA GLU A 47 13.11 -1.62 -4.24
C GLU A 47 12.49 -1.85 -5.63
N HIS A 48 13.27 -2.39 -6.57
CA HIS A 48 12.81 -2.68 -7.92
C HIS A 48 11.80 -3.84 -7.94
N TYR A 49 12.07 -4.89 -7.16
CA TYR A 49 11.11 -5.99 -6.99
C TYR A 49 9.83 -5.51 -6.30
N ALA A 50 9.92 -4.67 -5.27
CA ALA A 50 8.75 -4.09 -4.62
C ALA A 50 7.88 -3.30 -5.62
N CYS A 51 8.49 -2.49 -6.50
CA CYS A 51 7.75 -1.81 -7.56
C CYS A 51 7.06 -2.78 -8.54
N MET A 52 7.73 -3.87 -8.92
CA MET A 52 7.12 -4.87 -9.82
C MET A 52 5.98 -5.65 -9.15
N ILE A 53 6.13 -6.00 -7.87
CA ILE A 53 5.09 -6.68 -7.08
C ILE A 53 3.88 -5.75 -6.90
N ASP A 54 4.11 -4.47 -6.62
CA ASP A 54 3.06 -3.45 -6.55
C ASP A 54 2.34 -3.29 -7.89
N LEU A 55 3.08 -3.21 -9.00
CA LEU A 55 2.51 -3.13 -10.35
C LEU A 55 1.60 -4.32 -10.65
N LEU A 56 2.11 -5.55 -10.49
CA LEU A 56 1.36 -6.78 -10.76
C LEU A 56 0.15 -6.91 -9.83
N GLY A 57 0.35 -6.61 -8.55
CA GLY A 57 -0.70 -6.66 -7.54
C GLY A 57 -1.83 -5.67 -7.83
N ARG A 58 -1.51 -4.42 -8.21
CA ARG A 58 -2.52 -3.40 -8.50
C ARG A 58 -3.46 -3.80 -9.63
N VAL A 59 -2.93 -4.40 -10.69
CA VAL A 59 -3.73 -4.85 -11.84
C VAL A 59 -4.40 -6.22 -11.65
N GLY A 60 -4.21 -6.86 -10.49
CA GLY A 60 -4.86 -8.12 -10.14
C GLY A 60 -4.11 -9.39 -10.58
N LEU A 61 -2.88 -9.27 -11.06
CA LEU A 61 -2.00 -10.40 -11.39
C LEU A 61 -1.31 -10.92 -10.12
N LEU A 62 -2.11 -11.41 -9.17
CA LEU A 62 -1.65 -11.78 -7.83
C LEU A 62 -0.77 -13.03 -7.83
N GLU A 63 -1.08 -14.00 -8.67
CA GLU A 63 -0.29 -15.22 -8.84
C GLU A 63 1.11 -14.88 -9.35
N ASP A 64 1.20 -14.02 -10.37
CA ASP A 64 2.49 -13.52 -10.90
C ASP A 64 3.26 -12.72 -9.83
N ALA A 65 2.56 -11.88 -9.06
CA ALA A 65 3.18 -11.11 -7.98
C ALA A 65 3.75 -12.03 -6.88
N TYR A 66 3.03 -13.09 -6.54
CA TYR A 66 3.46 -14.11 -5.59
C TYR A 66 4.59 -14.99 -6.14
N GLU A 67 4.56 -15.34 -7.42
CA GLU A 67 5.67 -16.03 -8.07
C GLU A 67 6.93 -15.17 -8.07
N LEU A 68 6.79 -13.87 -8.34
CA LEU A 68 7.91 -12.94 -8.38
C LEU A 68 8.55 -12.78 -7.00
N ILE A 69 7.76 -12.58 -5.93
CA ILE A 69 8.29 -12.40 -4.58
C ILE A 69 8.99 -13.67 -4.06
N THR A 70 8.51 -14.85 -4.43
CA THR A 70 9.11 -16.14 -4.03
C THR A 70 10.37 -16.49 -4.81
N LYS A 71 10.54 -15.93 -6.00
CA LYS A 71 11.73 -16.10 -6.85
C LYS A 71 12.80 -15.02 -6.65
N MET A 72 12.59 -14.08 -5.72
CA MET A 72 13.58 -13.05 -5.43
C MET A 72 14.91 -13.68 -5.00
N PRO A 73 16.05 -13.21 -5.53
CA PRO A 73 17.37 -13.74 -5.17
C PRO A 73 17.85 -13.27 -3.78
N MET A 74 17.05 -12.49 -3.07
CA MET A 74 17.28 -11.98 -1.72
C MET A 74 15.98 -12.06 -0.91
N GLU A 75 16.10 -11.93 0.41
CA GLU A 75 14.93 -11.83 1.29
C GLU A 75 14.05 -10.63 0.92
N PRO A 76 12.74 -10.83 0.67
CA PRO A 76 11.85 -9.73 0.29
C PRO A 76 11.63 -8.75 1.43
N SER A 77 11.72 -7.46 1.10
CA SER A 77 11.47 -6.35 2.03
C SER A 77 10.02 -6.26 2.51
N ALA A 78 9.79 -5.54 3.61
CA ALA A 78 8.45 -5.21 4.10
C ALA A 78 7.61 -4.48 3.04
N ALA A 79 8.24 -3.64 2.20
CA ALA A 79 7.55 -2.97 1.09
C ALA A 79 7.00 -3.96 0.06
N ALA A 80 7.77 -4.99 -0.31
CA ALA A 80 7.33 -6.03 -1.24
C ALA A 80 6.17 -6.87 -0.68
N TRP A 81 6.28 -7.34 0.56
CA TRP A 81 5.20 -8.07 1.22
C TRP A 81 3.96 -7.18 1.44
N GLY A 82 4.17 -5.92 1.82
CA GLY A 82 3.12 -4.91 1.97
C GLY A 82 2.33 -4.69 0.70
N ALA A 83 3.02 -4.53 -0.43
CA ALA A 83 2.41 -4.40 -1.75
C ALA A 83 1.53 -5.61 -2.09
N LEU A 84 2.02 -6.84 -1.84
CA LEU A 84 1.26 -8.06 -2.12
C LEU A 84 0.02 -8.19 -1.22
N VAL A 85 0.14 -7.94 0.10
CA VAL A 85 -1.01 -8.00 1.02
C VAL A 85 -2.05 -6.92 0.66
N HIS A 86 -1.59 -5.71 0.31
CA HIS A 86 -2.47 -4.65 -0.15
C HIS A 86 -3.26 -5.07 -1.40
N ALA A 87 -2.58 -5.63 -2.40
CA ALA A 87 -3.21 -6.14 -3.61
C ALA A 87 -4.22 -7.26 -3.32
N CYS A 88 -3.89 -8.19 -2.42
CA CYS A 88 -4.82 -9.24 -2.00
C CYS A 88 -6.10 -8.66 -1.38
N ARG A 89 -5.99 -7.59 -0.59
CA ARG A 89 -7.15 -6.89 -0.04
C ARG A 89 -7.98 -6.19 -1.13
N MET A 90 -7.32 -5.54 -2.09
CA MET A 90 -8.03 -4.87 -3.19
C MET A 90 -8.84 -5.86 -4.03
N HIS A 91 -8.27 -7.03 -4.33
CA HIS A 91 -8.87 -8.03 -5.22
C HIS A 91 -9.58 -9.17 -4.48
N GLY A 92 -9.66 -9.12 -3.15
CA GLY A 92 -10.34 -10.13 -2.34
C GLY A 92 -9.68 -11.52 -2.30
N ASN A 93 -8.39 -11.63 -2.65
CA ASN A 93 -7.69 -12.92 -2.65
C ASN A 93 -7.19 -13.28 -1.24
N VAL A 94 -8.02 -14.02 -0.52
CA VAL A 94 -7.75 -14.42 0.87
C VAL A 94 -6.62 -15.45 0.96
N GLU A 95 -6.42 -16.28 -0.07
CA GLU A 95 -5.44 -17.37 -0.01
C GLU A 95 -4.00 -16.85 -0.04
N VAL A 96 -3.68 -15.94 -0.98
CA VAL A 96 -2.35 -15.33 -1.03
C VAL A 96 -2.12 -14.44 0.22
N ALA A 97 -3.15 -13.73 0.70
CA ALA A 97 -3.05 -12.92 1.91
C ALA A 97 -2.64 -13.74 3.16
N LYS A 98 -3.15 -14.97 3.31
CA LYS A 98 -2.79 -15.85 4.44
C LYS A 98 -1.30 -16.20 4.47
N ILE A 99 -0.66 -16.24 3.30
CA ILE A 99 0.75 -16.58 3.17
C ILE A 99 1.62 -15.32 3.35
N ALA A 100 1.25 -14.23 2.69
CA ALA A 100 2.05 -13.01 2.64
C ALA A 100 2.03 -12.23 3.97
N ALA A 101 0.90 -12.19 4.66
CA ALA A 101 0.74 -11.31 5.81
C ALA A 101 1.49 -11.73 7.08
N PRO A 102 1.65 -13.03 7.41
CA PRO A 102 2.56 -13.44 8.48
C PRO A 102 4.01 -13.00 8.22
N ARG A 103 4.49 -13.09 6.98
CA ARG A 103 5.84 -12.62 6.58
C ARG A 103 5.99 -11.13 6.80
N LEU A 104 4.97 -10.37 6.44
CA LEU A 104 4.95 -8.92 6.66
C LEU A 104 4.98 -8.57 8.17
N LEU A 105 4.22 -9.29 8.99
CA LEU A 105 4.18 -9.11 10.46
C LEU A 105 5.45 -9.52 11.20
N GLU A 106 6.28 -10.37 10.59
CA GLU A 106 7.61 -10.71 11.09
C GLU A 106 8.59 -9.56 10.87
N LEU A 107 8.46 -8.85 9.74
CA LEU A 107 9.33 -7.74 9.35
C LEU A 107 8.95 -6.41 10.01
N ASP A 108 7.66 -6.16 10.15
CA ASP A 108 7.14 -4.95 10.82
C ASP A 108 6.03 -5.34 11.82
N PRO A 109 6.43 -5.78 13.03
CA PRO A 109 5.50 -6.24 14.06
C PRO A 109 4.75 -5.09 14.75
N GLU A 110 5.17 -3.84 14.56
CA GLU A 110 4.63 -2.67 15.28
C GLU A 110 3.62 -1.87 14.44
N ASP A 111 3.61 -2.06 13.12
CA ASP A 111 2.65 -1.41 12.24
C ASP A 111 1.22 -1.93 12.46
N SER A 112 0.44 -1.09 13.13
CA SER A 112 -0.98 -1.32 13.39
C SER A 112 -1.84 -1.48 12.12
N GLY A 113 -1.41 -0.88 11.01
CA GLY A 113 -2.06 -0.94 9.71
C GLY A 113 -2.09 -2.36 9.15
N ILE A 114 -1.01 -3.13 9.34
CA ILE A 114 -0.91 -4.52 8.86
C ILE A 114 -1.94 -5.42 9.57
N TYR A 115 -2.08 -5.28 10.89
CA TYR A 115 -3.08 -6.01 11.65
C TYR A 115 -4.52 -5.66 11.26
N VAL A 116 -4.80 -4.37 11.04
CA VAL A 116 -6.13 -3.90 10.62
C VAL A 116 -6.44 -4.41 9.22
N LEU A 117 -5.47 -4.37 8.31
CA LEU A 117 -5.60 -4.88 6.95
C LEU A 117 -5.94 -6.38 6.96
N LEU A 118 -5.23 -7.17 7.75
CA LEU A 118 -5.49 -8.60 7.95
C LEU A 118 -6.89 -8.88 8.49
N ALA A 119 -7.28 -8.19 9.55
CA ALA A 119 -8.60 -8.33 10.14
C ALA A 119 -9.71 -8.06 9.11
N ASN A 120 -9.52 -7.06 8.23
CA ASN A 120 -10.49 -6.73 7.19
C ASN A 120 -10.55 -7.81 6.09
N ILE A 121 -9.41 -8.32 5.61
CA ILE A 121 -9.37 -9.40 4.62
C ILE A 121 -10.09 -10.64 5.16
N TRP A 122 -9.83 -11.02 6.41
CA TRP A 122 -10.46 -12.19 7.03
C TRP A 122 -11.94 -11.98 7.34
N ALA A 123 -12.35 -10.76 7.71
CA ALA A 123 -13.76 -10.42 7.89
C ALA A 123 -14.55 -10.57 6.58
N ASN A 124 -13.99 -10.10 5.45
CA ASN A 124 -14.59 -10.27 4.13
C ASN A 124 -14.73 -11.75 3.75
N GLY A 125 -13.75 -12.58 4.11
CA GLY A 125 -13.83 -14.04 3.95
C GLY A 125 -14.75 -14.76 4.96
N ARG A 126 -15.46 -14.04 5.84
CA ARG A 126 -16.29 -14.58 6.95
C ARG A 126 -15.51 -15.45 7.95
N ARG A 127 -14.18 -15.27 8.03
CA ARG A 127 -13.28 -16.03 8.90
C ARG A 127 -13.08 -15.33 10.23
N TRP A 128 -14.14 -15.27 11.04
CA TRP A 128 -14.15 -14.54 12.31
C TRP A 128 -13.13 -15.03 13.35
N GLY A 129 -12.72 -16.30 13.27
CA GLY A 129 -11.64 -16.85 14.12
C GLY A 129 -10.31 -16.14 13.88
N ASP A 130 -9.96 -15.90 12.62
CA ASP A 130 -8.71 -15.24 12.24
C ASP A 130 -8.75 -13.75 12.56
N VAL A 131 -9.90 -13.09 12.41
CA VAL A 131 -10.11 -11.72 12.88
C VAL A 131 -9.80 -11.60 14.37
N LYS A 132 -10.27 -12.56 15.19
CA LYS A 132 -9.95 -12.58 16.63
C LYS A 132 -8.46 -12.80 16.87
N MET A 133 -7.80 -13.62 16.04
CA MET A 133 -6.35 -13.84 16.11
C MET A 133 -5.56 -12.55 15.82
N ALA A 134 -5.87 -11.80 14.76
CA ALA A 134 -5.26 -10.49 14.50
C ALA A 134 -5.39 -9.56 15.70
N ARG A 135 -6.62 -9.41 16.23
CA ARG A 135 -6.88 -8.56 17.40
C ARG A 135 -6.14 -9.04 18.65
N ARG A 136 -5.96 -10.35 18.82
CA ARG A 136 -5.18 -10.93 19.92
C ARG A 136 -3.70 -10.58 19.77
N MET A 137 -3.12 -10.76 18.59
CA MET A 137 -1.72 -10.41 18.33
C MET A 137 -1.45 -8.92 18.60
N MET A 138 -2.36 -8.02 18.20
CA MET A 138 -2.26 -6.60 18.54
C MET A 138 -2.20 -6.35 20.06
N ARG A 139 -3.05 -7.02 20.84
CA ARG A 139 -3.04 -6.89 22.30
C ARG A 139 -1.76 -7.44 22.93
N GLU A 140 -1.33 -8.63 22.52
CA GLU A 140 -0.12 -9.29 23.02
C GLU A 140 1.14 -8.45 22.74
N ARG A 141 1.22 -7.86 21.55
CA ARG A 141 2.34 -7.00 21.13
C ARG A 141 2.15 -5.53 21.53
N ARG A 142 1.07 -5.20 22.25
CA ARG A 142 0.72 -3.83 22.68
C ARG A 142 0.61 -2.82 21.53
N VAL A 143 0.32 -3.29 20.32
CA VAL A 143 0.09 -2.46 19.14
C VAL A 143 -1.29 -1.83 19.23
N LYS A 144 -1.35 -0.50 19.25
CA LYS A 144 -2.61 0.25 19.21
C LYS A 144 -2.85 0.71 17.78
N LYS A 145 -4.11 0.62 17.33
CA LYS A 145 -4.53 1.22 16.06
C LYS A 145 -4.28 2.73 16.14
N ILE A 146 -3.46 3.24 15.23
CA ILE A 146 -3.29 4.69 15.04
C ILE A 146 -4.48 5.16 14.19
N PRO A 147 -5.35 6.06 14.70
CA PRO A 147 -6.40 6.65 13.88
C PRO A 147 -5.77 7.44 12.72
N GLY A 148 -6.45 7.46 11.57
CA GLY A 148 -6.02 8.30 10.46
C GLY A 148 -6.02 9.77 10.90
N ARG A 149 -5.01 10.52 10.50
CA ARG A 149 -4.90 11.94 10.83
C ARG A 149 -4.65 12.78 9.58
N SER A 150 -5.23 13.96 9.55
CA SER A 150 -4.87 15.03 8.62
C SER A 150 -4.50 16.28 9.41
N ILE A 151 -3.66 17.13 8.81
CA ILE A 151 -3.23 18.39 9.42
C ILE A 151 -3.37 19.46 8.35
N VAL A 152 -3.94 20.60 8.72
CA VAL A 152 -4.00 21.80 7.86
C VAL A 152 -3.40 22.98 8.60
N GLU A 153 -2.72 23.86 7.87
CA GLU A 153 -2.24 25.13 8.39
C GLU A 153 -3.20 26.24 7.95
N VAL A 154 -3.72 26.99 8.91
CA VAL A 154 -4.58 28.15 8.69
C VAL A 154 -4.00 29.32 9.47
N GLU A 155 -3.65 30.40 8.77
CA GLU A 155 -3.09 31.61 9.40
C GLU A 155 -1.89 31.34 10.32
N GLY A 156 -1.04 30.37 9.97
CA GLY A 156 0.14 29.99 10.76
C GLY A 156 -0.16 29.09 11.97
N GLN A 157 -1.40 28.64 12.14
CA GLN A 157 -1.79 27.65 13.15
C GLN A 157 -2.04 26.30 12.52
N PHE A 158 -1.49 25.25 13.14
CA PHE A 158 -1.71 23.87 12.73
C PHE A 158 -2.94 23.30 13.42
N HIS A 159 -3.89 22.81 12.63
CA HIS A 159 -5.08 22.13 13.10
C HIS A 159 -4.97 20.65 12.73
N GLU A 160 -4.89 19.79 13.74
CA GLU A 160 -4.89 18.32 13.56
C GLU A 160 -6.32 17.79 13.65
N PHE A 161 -6.68 16.91 12.71
CA PHE A 161 -7.96 16.23 12.67
C PHE A 161 -7.70 14.74 12.70
N LEU A 162 -8.22 14.07 13.74
CA LEU A 162 -8.21 12.62 13.84
C LEU A 162 -9.53 12.07 13.27
N ALA A 163 -9.47 10.91 12.63
CA ALA A 163 -10.64 10.29 12.04
C ALA A 163 -11.72 10.01 13.10
N GLY A 164 -12.85 10.73 13.00
CA GLY A 164 -13.98 10.63 13.95
C GLY A 164 -13.78 11.42 15.24
N ASP A 165 -12.81 12.33 15.30
CA ASP A 165 -12.61 13.23 16.42
C ASP A 165 -13.42 14.53 16.27
N GLU A 166 -13.96 14.99 17.39
CA GLU A 166 -14.77 16.21 17.51
C GLU A 166 -14.13 17.23 18.47
N SER A 167 -12.88 17.00 18.90
CA SER A 167 -12.16 17.83 19.86
C SER A 167 -11.83 19.24 19.37
N HIS A 168 -11.88 19.48 18.06
CA HIS A 168 -11.62 20.79 17.48
C HIS A 168 -12.67 21.82 17.95
N PRO A 169 -12.28 23.05 18.37
CA PRO A 169 -13.24 24.06 18.87
C PRO A 169 -14.34 24.44 17.87
N GLN A 170 -14.09 24.25 16.58
CA GLN A 170 -15.04 24.53 15.50
C GLN A 170 -15.61 23.25 14.85
N SER A 171 -15.55 22.10 15.54
CA SER A 171 -15.97 20.80 14.99
C SER A 171 -17.38 20.84 14.40
N GLU A 172 -18.36 21.41 15.10
CA GLU A 172 -19.74 21.55 14.62
C GLU A 172 -19.82 22.29 13.27
N GLY A 173 -19.10 23.42 13.13
CA GLY A 173 -19.07 24.19 11.89
C GLY A 173 -18.42 23.43 10.74
N ILE A 174 -17.34 22.68 11.03
CA ILE A 174 -16.63 21.86 10.05
C ILE A 174 -17.52 20.72 9.54
N TYR A 175 -18.20 20.01 10.45
CA TYR A 175 -19.11 18.92 10.07
C TYR A 175 -20.33 19.43 9.29
N ASN A 176 -20.91 20.57 9.68
CA ASN A 176 -21.98 21.20 8.91
C ASN A 176 -21.55 21.58 7.49
N ALA A 177 -20.36 22.15 7.32
CA ALA A 177 -19.82 22.48 5.99
C ALA A 177 -19.58 21.21 5.16
N LEU A 178 -19.06 20.15 5.80
CA LEU A 178 -18.83 18.86 5.15
C LEU A 178 -20.14 18.22 4.67
N ASP A 179 -21.19 18.26 5.49
CA ASP A 179 -22.52 17.75 5.12
C ASP A 179 -23.12 18.52 3.94
N GLN A 180 -22.95 19.84 3.89
CA GLN A 180 -23.37 20.65 2.75
C GLN A 180 -22.62 20.28 1.47
N LEU A 181 -21.29 20.09 1.56
CA LEU A 181 -20.48 19.65 0.42
C LEU A 181 -20.90 18.27 -0.09
N PHE A 182 -21.16 17.32 0.82
CA PHE A 182 -21.67 16.00 0.45
C PHE A 182 -23.05 16.04 -0.20
N ALA A 183 -23.93 16.93 0.27
CA ALA A 183 -25.23 17.15 -0.36
C ALA A 183 -25.08 17.73 -1.77
N MET A 184 -24.19 18.70 -1.96
CA MET A 184 -23.89 19.28 -3.28
C MET A 184 -23.27 18.26 -4.24
N SER A 185 -22.29 17.46 -3.80
CA SER A 185 -21.63 16.48 -4.67
C SER A 185 -22.58 15.40 -5.19
N LYS A 186 -23.59 15.02 -4.40
CA LYS A 186 -24.66 14.10 -4.83
C LYS A 186 -25.57 14.71 -5.89
N LEU A 187 -25.85 16.01 -5.81
CA LEU A 187 -26.65 16.71 -6.82
C LEU A 187 -25.91 16.83 -8.15
N GLU A 188 -24.58 16.92 -8.12
CA GLU A 188 -23.73 17.00 -9.33
C GLU A 188 -23.36 15.64 -9.93
N GLY A 189 -23.80 14.52 -9.34
CA GLY A 189 -23.57 13.17 -9.87
C GLY A 189 -22.11 12.69 -9.73
N LEU A 190 -21.34 13.27 -8.81
CA LEU A 190 -19.94 12.89 -8.57
C LEU A 190 -19.80 11.62 -7.70
N PHE A 191 -20.90 11.12 -7.12
CA PHE A 191 -21.00 9.87 -6.36
C PHE A 191 -22.40 9.24 -6.47
#